data_AF-A0A258ACW6-F1
#
_entry.id   AF-A0A258ACW6-F1
#
_cell.length_a   1.000
_cell.length_b   1.000
_cell.length_c   1.000
_cell.angle_alpha   90.00
_cell.angle_beta   90.00
_cell.angle_gamma   90.00
#
_symmetry.space_group_name_H-M   'P 1'
#
loop_
_entity.id
_entity.type
_entity.pdbx_description
1 polymer ?
#
loop_
_entity_poly.entity_id
_entity_poly.type
_entity_poly.pdbx_seq_one_letter_code
_entity_poly.pdbx_strand_id
1 'polypeptide(L)'
;MADNAALERRIAKLESQLAALTALISATPSGALTISAPGGITITAGGALSATAGGELSLVAGSQLKATVGSAVTVSAGTRIRLMSGQEIMLDSRQCHVQAAVDLSLSSAQSMSVEAEKDLMIATGKRFSVTAADDATVKSGSAQIELKKDGSITLRGRDITTNASGRVTVKSSANTVIKGSKIGQN
;
A
#
# COMPACT_ATOMS: atom_id res chain seq x y z
N MET A 1 62.38 41.15 -5.86
CA MET A 1 61.56 41.30 -4.64
C MET A 1 60.07 41.54 -4.94
N ALA A 2 59.69 42.40 -5.91
CA ALA A 2 58.29 42.64 -6.26
C ALA A 2 57.52 41.39 -6.77
N ASP A 3 58.20 40.50 -7.49
CA ASP A 3 57.61 39.27 -8.04
C ASP A 3 57.28 38.23 -6.96
N ASN A 4 58.10 38.14 -5.90
CA ASN A 4 57.89 37.21 -4.79
C ASN A 4 56.64 37.58 -3.96
N ALA A 5 56.43 38.87 -3.70
CA ALA A 5 55.23 39.34 -2.98
C ALA A 5 53.93 39.11 -3.79
N ALA A 6 54.00 39.14 -5.12
CA ALA A 6 52.86 38.82 -5.97
C ALA A 6 52.54 37.32 -5.93
N LEU A 7 53.56 36.46 -5.92
CA LEU A 7 53.41 35.00 -5.76
C LEU A 7 52.80 34.65 -4.40
N GLU A 8 53.30 35.22 -3.30
CA GLU A 8 52.78 34.99 -1.95
C GLU A 8 51.28 35.33 -1.83
N ARG A 9 50.85 36.48 -2.39
CA ARG A 9 49.42 36.84 -2.42
C ARG A 9 48.57 35.85 -3.22
N ARG A 10 49.11 35.34 -4.32
CA ARG A 10 48.41 34.36 -5.16
C ARG A 10 48.27 33.01 -4.45
N ILE A 11 49.30 32.58 -3.74
CA ILE A 11 49.28 31.35 -2.92
C ILE A 11 48.21 31.46 -1.83
N ALA A 12 48.22 32.52 -1.03
CA ALA A 12 47.24 32.72 0.03
C ALA A 12 45.79 32.74 -0.48
N LYS A 13 45.54 33.34 -1.65
CA LYS A 13 44.22 33.32 -2.29
C LYS A 13 43.81 31.91 -2.71
N LEU A 14 44.70 31.14 -3.33
CA LEU A 14 44.42 29.76 -3.75
C LEU A 14 44.19 28.84 -2.55
N GLU A 15 44.97 28.99 -1.48
CA GLU A 15 44.77 28.24 -0.23
C GLU A 15 43.41 28.55 0.39
N SER A 16 43.00 29.82 0.40
CA SER A 16 41.66 30.21 0.87
C SER A 16 40.54 29.63 0.00
N GLN A 17 40.69 29.67 -1.33
CA GLN A 17 39.70 29.08 -2.26
C GLN A 17 39.63 27.56 -2.11
N LEU A 18 40.78 26.90 -1.95
CA LEU A 18 40.85 25.45 -1.73
C LEU A 18 40.24 25.08 -0.38
N ALA A 19 40.48 25.85 0.68
CA ALA A 19 39.85 25.65 1.98
C ALA A 19 38.33 25.78 1.89
N ALA A 20 37.82 26.78 1.18
CA ALA A 20 36.39 26.95 0.96
C ALA A 20 35.79 25.80 0.14
N LEU A 21 36.49 25.32 -0.90
CA LEU A 21 36.03 24.19 -1.70
C LEU A 21 36.06 22.87 -0.90
N THR A 22 37.14 22.62 -0.15
CA THR A 22 37.29 21.39 0.66
C THR A 22 36.31 21.33 1.83
N ALA A 23 35.81 22.48 2.30
CA ALA A 23 34.70 22.55 3.25
C ALA A 23 33.36 22.09 2.63
N LEU A 24 33.19 22.24 1.31
CA LEU A 24 31.96 21.83 0.60
C LEU A 24 32.07 20.43 0.00
N ILE A 25 33.23 20.07 -0.56
CA ILE A 25 33.47 18.81 -1.26
C ILE A 25 34.81 18.26 -0.82
N SER A 26 34.81 17.08 -0.18
CA SER A 26 36.03 16.42 0.28
C SER A 26 36.08 14.97 -0.14
N ALA A 27 37.25 14.50 -0.55
CA ALA A 27 37.55 13.10 -0.78
C ALA A 27 38.58 12.64 0.26
N THR A 28 38.28 11.55 0.96
CA THR A 28 39.19 10.97 1.96
C THR A 28 40.18 10.00 1.31
N PRO A 29 41.34 9.72 1.94
CA PRO A 29 42.27 8.70 1.43
C PRO A 29 41.66 7.30 1.32
N SER A 30 40.61 7.02 2.10
CA SER A 30 39.82 5.78 2.00
C SER A 30 38.84 5.77 0.82
N GLY A 31 38.82 6.83 0.00
CA GLY A 31 38.01 6.92 -1.22
C GLY A 31 36.59 7.45 -1.02
N ALA A 32 36.20 7.84 0.19
CA ALA A 32 34.87 8.40 0.43
C ALA A 32 34.80 9.86 -0.04
N LEU A 33 33.83 10.19 -0.88
CA LEU A 33 33.48 11.54 -1.31
C LEU A 33 32.32 12.07 -0.47
N THR A 34 32.49 13.23 0.15
CA THR A 34 31.45 13.92 0.91
C THR A 34 31.14 15.27 0.24
N ILE A 35 29.86 15.56 0.03
CA ILE A 35 29.39 16.88 -0.40
C ILE A 35 28.51 17.44 0.73
N SER A 36 28.93 18.55 1.33
CA SER A 36 28.23 19.26 2.39
C SER A 36 27.84 20.65 1.89
N ALA A 37 26.55 20.87 1.65
CA ALA A 37 26.04 22.16 1.17
C ALA A 37 24.90 22.63 2.08
N PRO A 38 25.19 23.49 3.09
CA PRO A 38 24.18 23.98 4.03
C PRO A 38 23.00 24.73 3.38
N GLY A 39 23.25 25.34 2.21
CA GLY A 39 22.22 26.01 1.41
C GLY A 39 21.43 25.10 0.46
N GLY A 40 21.76 23.80 0.38
CA GLY A 40 21.16 22.82 -0.51
C GLY A 40 21.99 22.50 -1.76
N ILE A 41 21.55 21.47 -2.50
CA ILE A 41 22.17 21.00 -3.73
C ILE A 41 21.07 20.86 -4.80
N THR A 42 21.32 21.38 -6.00
CA THR A 42 20.48 21.14 -7.18
C THR A 42 21.29 20.35 -8.21
N ILE A 43 20.74 19.23 -8.68
CA ILE A 43 21.33 18.41 -9.74
C ILE A 43 20.35 18.38 -10.91
N THR A 44 20.79 18.79 -12.09
CA THR A 44 19.99 18.77 -13.31
C THR A 44 20.76 18.07 -14.41
N ALA A 45 20.14 17.06 -15.03
CA ALA A 45 20.68 16.36 -16.18
C ALA A 45 19.76 16.58 -17.37
N GLY A 46 20.32 16.95 -18.53
CA GLY A 46 19.58 17.03 -19.80
C GLY A 46 19.29 15.65 -20.41
N GLY A 47 19.98 14.61 -19.92
CA GLY A 47 19.76 13.20 -20.26
C GLY A 47 19.47 12.37 -19.00
N ALA A 48 19.96 11.14 -18.96
CA ALA A 48 19.77 10.27 -17.80
C ALA A 48 20.63 10.72 -16.60
N LEU A 49 20.08 10.59 -15.40
CA LEU A 49 20.80 10.64 -14.13
C LEU A 49 20.72 9.24 -13.50
N SER A 50 21.86 8.61 -13.24
CA SER A 50 21.94 7.29 -12.61
C SER A 50 22.71 7.36 -11.28
N ALA A 51 22.24 6.59 -10.30
CA ALA A 51 22.90 6.41 -9.01
C ALA A 51 22.91 4.90 -8.69
N THR A 52 24.10 4.34 -8.52
CA THR A 52 24.30 2.90 -8.29
C THR A 52 25.24 2.72 -7.11
N ALA A 53 24.89 1.82 -6.20
CA ALA A 53 25.74 1.38 -5.10
C ALA A 53 25.95 -0.14 -5.19
N GLY A 54 27.18 -0.61 -4.96
CA GLY A 54 27.47 -2.05 -4.86
C GLY A 54 27.02 -2.66 -3.53
N GLY A 55 26.77 -1.83 -2.52
CA GLY A 55 26.21 -2.19 -1.22
C GLY A 55 24.87 -1.49 -0.99
N GLU A 56 24.85 -0.53 -0.06
CA GLU A 56 23.65 0.23 0.29
C GLU A 56 23.58 1.56 -0.46
N LEU A 57 22.37 1.92 -0.91
CA LEU A 57 22.01 3.28 -1.30
C LEU A 57 20.92 3.78 -0.36
N SER A 58 21.26 4.72 0.53
CA SER A 58 20.34 5.28 1.52
C SER A 58 19.94 6.71 1.13
N LEU A 59 18.64 6.99 1.19
CA LEU A 59 18.08 8.32 0.97
C LEU A 59 17.26 8.71 2.20
N VAL A 60 17.68 9.77 2.88
CA VAL A 60 17.03 10.26 4.09
C VAL A 60 16.71 11.74 3.92
N ALA A 61 15.46 12.12 4.19
CA ALA A 61 15.01 13.51 4.19
C ALA A 61 14.50 13.89 5.57
N GLY A 62 14.90 15.07 6.07
CA GLY A 62 14.49 15.54 7.40
C GLY A 62 13.02 16.04 7.48
N SER A 63 12.42 16.40 6.35
CA SER A 63 11.03 16.86 6.28
C SER A 63 10.23 16.05 5.27
N GLN A 64 10.57 16.13 3.98
CA GLN A 64 9.87 15.40 2.92
C GLN A 64 10.84 14.89 1.85
N LEU A 65 10.54 13.70 1.33
CA LEU A 65 11.11 13.16 0.12
C LEU A 65 10.02 13.12 -0.96
N LYS A 66 10.12 14.00 -1.96
CA LYS A 66 9.15 14.10 -3.06
C LYS A 66 9.78 13.58 -4.36
N ALA A 67 9.10 12.64 -5.02
CA ALA A 67 9.42 12.19 -6.36
C ALA A 67 8.26 12.52 -7.30
N THR A 68 8.56 13.21 -8.41
CA THR A 68 7.57 13.52 -9.44
C THR A 68 8.16 13.08 -10.78
N VAL A 69 7.42 12.26 -11.52
CA VAL A 69 7.87 11.70 -12.80
C VAL A 69 6.86 12.00 -13.89
N GLY A 70 7.34 12.19 -15.12
CA GLY A 70 6.48 12.49 -16.27
C GLY A 70 5.84 11.26 -16.92
N SER A 71 6.44 10.06 -16.77
CA SER A 71 5.96 8.85 -17.45
C SER A 71 5.69 7.70 -16.48
N ALA A 72 6.72 7.16 -15.82
CA ALA A 72 6.56 6.03 -14.92
C ALA A 72 7.60 6.03 -13.80
N VAL A 73 7.22 5.43 -12.67
CA VAL A 73 8.14 4.96 -11.63
C VAL A 73 8.11 3.43 -11.65
N THR A 74 9.26 2.79 -11.72
CA THR A 74 9.39 1.34 -11.55
C THR A 74 10.23 1.07 -10.32
N VAL A 75 9.69 0.28 -9.38
CA VAL A 75 10.41 -0.20 -8.20
C VAL A 75 10.43 -1.72 -8.25
N SER A 76 11.63 -2.30 -8.22
CA SER A 76 11.83 -3.75 -8.21
C SER A 76 12.85 -4.09 -7.13
N ALA A 77 12.61 -5.19 -6.42
CA ALA A 77 13.52 -5.72 -5.43
C ALA A 77 13.60 -7.24 -5.57
N GLY A 78 14.80 -7.80 -5.45
CA GLY A 78 15.01 -9.24 -5.54
C GLY A 78 14.42 -10.03 -4.36
N THR A 79 14.13 -9.38 -3.24
CA THR A 79 13.63 -10.05 -2.02
C THR A 79 12.40 -9.38 -1.43
N ARG A 80 12.45 -8.07 -1.18
CA ARG A 80 11.36 -7.38 -0.48
C ARG A 80 11.32 -5.89 -0.81
N ILE A 81 10.10 -5.38 -0.98
CA ILE A 81 9.77 -3.96 -0.87
C ILE A 81 8.96 -3.81 0.43
N ARG A 82 9.33 -2.86 1.29
CA ARG A 82 8.60 -2.56 2.53
C ARG A 82 8.20 -1.10 2.53
N LEU A 83 6.90 -0.84 2.62
CA LEU A 83 6.33 0.49 2.76
C LEU A 83 5.82 0.63 4.20
N MET A 84 6.26 1.67 4.89
CA MET A 84 5.84 1.97 6.25
C MET A 84 5.55 3.46 6.35
N SER A 85 4.49 3.81 7.06
CA SER A 85 4.23 5.19 7.46
C SER A 85 3.69 5.21 8.88
N GLY A 86 3.87 6.34 9.57
CA GLY A 86 3.30 6.54 10.90
C GLY A 86 1.85 6.99 10.88
N GLN A 87 1.30 7.35 9.72
CA GLN A 87 -0.04 7.93 9.59
C GLN A 87 -0.81 7.30 8.43
N GLU A 88 -0.33 7.48 7.19
CA GLU A 88 -1.08 7.08 5.99
C GLU A 88 -0.17 6.56 4.88
N ILE A 89 -0.65 5.58 4.12
CA ILE A 89 -0.15 5.23 2.79
C ILE A 89 -1.36 5.32 1.86
N MET A 90 -1.38 6.32 0.98
CA MET A 90 -2.45 6.51 0.00
C MET A 90 -2.00 6.04 -1.38
N LEU A 91 -2.86 5.27 -2.06
CA LEU A 91 -2.67 4.85 -3.44
C LEU A 91 -3.83 5.39 -4.28
N ASP A 92 -3.63 6.54 -4.92
CA ASP A 92 -4.60 7.12 -5.85
C ASP A 92 -4.14 6.83 -7.29
N SER A 93 -5.00 6.16 -8.05
CA SER A 93 -4.69 5.75 -9.42
C SER A 93 -5.97 5.47 -10.21
N ARG A 94 -5.90 5.63 -11.52
CA ARG A 94 -6.99 5.20 -12.41
C ARG A 94 -7.22 3.68 -12.35
N GLN A 95 -6.15 2.90 -12.16
CA GLN A 95 -6.18 1.43 -12.09
C GLN A 95 -5.10 0.97 -11.10
N CYS A 96 -5.49 0.11 -10.16
CA CYS A 96 -4.58 -0.50 -9.20
C CYS A 96 -4.67 -2.03 -9.30
N HIS A 97 -3.56 -2.68 -9.65
CA HIS A 97 -3.47 -4.14 -9.68
C HIS A 97 -2.59 -4.63 -8.54
N VAL A 98 -3.16 -5.44 -7.65
CA VAL A 98 -2.44 -6.11 -6.56
C VAL A 98 -2.50 -7.61 -6.80
N GLN A 99 -1.36 -8.24 -7.01
CA GLN A 99 -1.25 -9.67 -7.29
C GLN A 99 -0.11 -10.27 -6.48
N ALA A 100 -0.36 -11.47 -5.94
CA ALA A 100 0.65 -12.29 -5.29
C ALA A 100 0.55 -13.73 -5.82
N ALA A 101 1.70 -14.37 -6.01
CA ALA A 101 1.77 -15.74 -6.54
C ALA A 101 1.48 -16.81 -5.49
N VAL A 102 1.76 -16.51 -4.22
CA VAL A 102 1.59 -17.45 -3.10
C VAL A 102 0.43 -16.99 -2.22
N ASP A 103 0.61 -15.89 -1.49
CA ASP A 103 -0.39 -15.38 -0.55
C ASP A 103 -0.57 -13.86 -0.65
N LEU A 104 -1.81 -13.41 -0.47
CA LEU A 104 -2.18 -12.01 -0.25
C LEU A 104 -2.96 -11.92 1.07
N SER A 105 -2.46 -11.11 2.00
CA SER A 105 -3.11 -10.89 3.30
C SER A 105 -3.35 -9.41 3.54
N LEU A 106 -4.51 -9.10 4.10
CA LEU A 106 -4.92 -7.76 4.51
C LEU A 106 -5.42 -7.87 5.95
N SER A 107 -4.86 -7.06 6.84
CA SER A 107 -5.24 -7.03 8.24
C SER A 107 -5.34 -5.60 8.74
N SER A 108 -6.36 -5.33 9.55
CA SER A 108 -6.56 -4.08 10.26
C SER A 108 -6.93 -4.40 11.69
N ALA A 109 -6.38 -3.65 12.64
CA ALA A 109 -6.67 -3.85 14.06
C ALA A 109 -8.03 -3.28 14.47
N GLN A 110 -8.66 -2.46 13.63
CA GLN A 110 -9.91 -1.76 13.96
C GLN A 110 -10.98 -2.05 12.91
N SER A 111 -10.89 -1.41 11.75
CA SER A 111 -11.89 -1.50 10.68
C SER A 111 -11.26 -1.68 9.31
N MET A 112 -12.00 -2.31 8.40
CA MET A 112 -11.67 -2.43 6.99
C MET A 112 -12.95 -2.25 6.18
N SER A 113 -12.96 -1.28 5.26
CA SER A 113 -14.04 -1.07 4.30
C SER A 113 -13.55 -1.37 2.88
N VAL A 114 -14.44 -1.92 2.06
CA VAL A 114 -14.22 -2.18 0.64
C VAL A 114 -15.46 -1.72 -0.09
N GLU A 115 -15.29 -0.73 -0.98
CA GLU A 115 -16.39 -0.08 -1.68
C GLU A 115 -16.12 -0.07 -3.18
N ALA A 116 -17.17 -0.34 -3.97
CA ALA A 116 -17.14 -0.28 -5.42
C ALA A 116 -18.44 0.37 -5.90
N GLU A 117 -18.34 1.35 -6.81
CA GLU A 117 -19.52 2.08 -7.31
C GLU A 117 -20.39 1.27 -8.27
N LYS A 118 -19.81 0.26 -8.93
CA LYS A 118 -20.51 -0.60 -9.89
C LYS A 118 -20.56 -2.03 -9.39
N ASP A 119 -19.47 -2.76 -9.56
CA ASP A 119 -19.43 -4.19 -9.29
C ASP A 119 -18.28 -4.53 -8.33
N LEU A 120 -18.57 -5.39 -7.35
CA LEU A 120 -17.59 -6.08 -6.54
C LEU A 120 -17.69 -7.59 -6.83
N MET A 121 -16.60 -8.18 -7.34
CA MET A 121 -16.51 -9.60 -7.65
C MET A 121 -15.50 -10.28 -6.73
N ILE A 122 -15.94 -11.34 -6.03
CA ILE A 122 -15.07 -12.20 -5.21
C ILE A 122 -15.19 -13.63 -5.75
N ALA A 123 -14.08 -14.17 -6.24
CA ALA A 123 -14.02 -15.53 -6.80
C ALA A 123 -12.93 -16.34 -6.10
N THR A 124 -13.27 -17.57 -5.70
CA THR A 124 -12.34 -18.51 -5.06
C THR A 124 -12.41 -19.86 -5.76
N GLY A 125 -11.26 -20.49 -6.03
CA GLY A 125 -11.23 -21.81 -6.66
C GLY A 125 -11.53 -22.98 -5.73
N LYS A 126 -11.55 -22.78 -4.40
CA LYS A 126 -11.79 -23.84 -3.41
C LYS A 126 -12.78 -23.44 -2.33
N ARG A 127 -12.43 -22.48 -1.47
CA ARG A 127 -13.23 -22.11 -0.29
C ARG A 127 -13.37 -20.60 -0.19
N PHE A 128 -14.59 -20.15 0.05
CA PHE A 128 -14.92 -18.82 0.55
C PHE A 128 -15.47 -18.94 1.96
N SER A 129 -14.88 -18.24 2.92
CA SER A 129 -15.28 -18.29 4.34
C SER A 129 -15.38 -16.89 4.92
N VAL A 130 -16.47 -16.63 5.64
CA VAL A 130 -16.71 -15.40 6.39
C VAL A 130 -16.93 -15.78 7.85
N THR A 131 -16.23 -15.10 8.76
CA THR A 131 -16.36 -15.31 10.21
C THR A 131 -16.51 -13.96 10.87
N ALA A 132 -17.54 -13.82 11.69
CA ALA A 132 -17.82 -12.61 12.47
C ALA A 132 -18.15 -13.00 13.91
N ALA A 133 -17.75 -12.15 14.86
CA ALA A 133 -17.92 -12.43 16.29
C ALA A 133 -19.33 -12.08 16.81
N ASP A 134 -19.93 -11.01 16.29
CA ASP A 134 -21.23 -10.52 16.73
C ASP A 134 -22.35 -10.80 15.70
N ASP A 135 -22.20 -10.31 14.48
CA ASP A 135 -23.16 -10.53 13.40
C ASP A 135 -22.51 -10.53 12.02
N ALA A 136 -23.20 -11.12 11.05
CA ALA A 136 -22.87 -11.02 9.63
C ALA A 136 -24.14 -10.80 8.83
N THR A 137 -24.13 -9.79 7.96
CA THR A 137 -25.29 -9.42 7.13
C THR A 137 -24.91 -9.34 5.64
N VAL A 138 -25.74 -9.92 4.79
CA VAL A 138 -25.72 -9.72 3.32
C VAL A 138 -27.05 -9.11 2.92
N LYS A 139 -27.04 -7.93 2.29
CA LYS A 139 -28.26 -7.15 2.01
C LYS A 139 -28.26 -6.62 0.58
N SER A 140 -29.45 -6.63 -0.04
CA SER A 140 -29.73 -5.95 -1.30
C SER A 140 -31.14 -5.37 -1.26
N GLY A 141 -31.26 -4.04 -1.24
CA GLY A 141 -32.54 -3.35 -1.04
C GLY A 141 -33.25 -3.84 0.24
N SER A 142 -34.45 -4.42 0.09
CA SER A 142 -35.24 -5.01 1.18
C SER A 142 -34.95 -6.49 1.46
N ALA A 143 -34.13 -7.16 0.63
CA ALA A 143 -33.74 -8.54 0.86
C ALA A 143 -32.50 -8.61 1.77
N GLN A 144 -32.47 -9.58 2.69
CA GLN A 144 -31.41 -9.70 3.69
C GLN A 144 -31.20 -11.16 4.15
N ILE A 145 -29.94 -11.52 4.36
CA ILE A 145 -29.49 -12.66 5.17
C ILE A 145 -28.76 -12.08 6.38
N GLU A 146 -29.11 -12.51 7.59
CA GLU A 146 -28.48 -12.07 8.85
C GLU A 146 -28.14 -13.31 9.70
N LEU A 147 -26.93 -13.35 10.24
CA LEU A 147 -26.45 -14.32 11.21
C LEU A 147 -26.04 -13.59 12.48
N LYS A 148 -26.42 -14.10 13.65
CA LYS A 148 -26.10 -13.51 14.95
C LYS A 148 -25.31 -14.46 15.84
N LYS A 149 -24.56 -13.91 16.79
CA LYS A 149 -23.78 -14.68 17.78
C LYS A 149 -24.59 -15.62 18.66
N ASP A 150 -25.88 -15.38 18.81
CA ASP A 150 -26.79 -16.26 19.55
C ASP A 150 -27.26 -17.48 18.73
N GLY A 151 -26.80 -17.61 17.48
CA GLY A 151 -27.15 -18.68 16.56
C GLY A 151 -28.41 -18.41 15.73
N SER A 152 -29.09 -17.28 15.94
CA SER A 152 -30.24 -16.88 15.13
C SER A 152 -29.82 -16.60 13.69
N ILE A 153 -30.58 -17.16 12.74
CA ILE A 153 -30.42 -16.90 11.31
C ILE A 153 -31.73 -16.34 10.77
N THR A 154 -31.67 -15.24 10.04
CA THR A 154 -32.83 -14.61 9.40
C THR A 154 -32.63 -14.56 7.89
N LEU A 155 -33.60 -15.08 7.14
CA LEU A 155 -33.71 -14.94 5.69
C LEU A 155 -34.97 -14.17 5.36
N ARG A 156 -34.82 -12.98 4.75
CA ARG A 156 -35.93 -12.08 4.42
C ARG A 156 -35.90 -11.67 2.95
N GLY A 157 -37.07 -11.65 2.33
CA GLY A 157 -37.30 -11.20 0.96
C GLY A 157 -38.79 -11.20 0.64
N ARG A 158 -39.18 -10.53 -0.44
CA ARG A 158 -40.57 -10.58 -0.95
C ARG A 158 -40.92 -11.99 -1.41
N ASP A 159 -40.02 -12.57 -2.20
CA ASP A 159 -40.12 -13.93 -2.75
C ASP A 159 -38.87 -14.71 -2.32
N ILE A 160 -39.05 -15.92 -1.80
CA ILE A 160 -37.96 -16.85 -1.46
C ILE A 160 -38.22 -18.16 -2.19
N THR A 161 -37.35 -18.48 -3.16
CA THR A 161 -37.42 -19.74 -3.91
C THR A 161 -36.27 -20.64 -3.49
N THR A 162 -36.59 -21.89 -3.12
CA THR A 162 -35.59 -22.91 -2.80
C THR A 162 -35.72 -24.05 -3.81
N ASN A 163 -34.71 -24.23 -4.67
CA ASN A 163 -34.67 -25.29 -5.66
C ASN A 163 -33.53 -26.26 -5.30
N ALA A 164 -33.86 -27.50 -4.95
CA ALA A 164 -32.91 -28.54 -4.60
C ALA A 164 -33.15 -29.76 -5.48
N SER A 165 -32.09 -30.26 -6.15
CA SER A 165 -32.15 -31.50 -6.93
C SER A 165 -32.22 -32.75 -6.07
N GLY A 166 -31.73 -32.66 -4.83
CA GLY A 166 -31.78 -33.73 -3.83
C GLY A 166 -32.93 -33.54 -2.84
N ARG A 167 -32.65 -33.83 -1.57
CA ARG A 167 -33.60 -33.73 -0.46
C ARG A 167 -33.44 -32.40 0.27
N VAL A 168 -34.54 -31.74 0.60
CA VAL A 168 -34.61 -30.69 1.62
C VAL A 168 -35.09 -31.31 2.93
N THR A 169 -34.47 -30.97 4.07
CA THR A 169 -34.85 -31.48 5.39
C THR A 169 -34.89 -30.33 6.39
N VAL A 170 -36.03 -30.17 7.07
CA VAL A 170 -36.22 -29.19 8.14
C VAL A 170 -36.60 -29.95 9.40
N LYS A 171 -35.78 -29.81 10.45
CA LYS A 171 -36.00 -30.43 11.76
C LYS A 171 -36.01 -29.36 12.83
N SER A 172 -36.96 -29.45 13.76
CA SER A 172 -37.04 -28.61 14.96
C SER A 172 -37.26 -29.53 16.16
N SER A 173 -36.58 -29.28 17.27
CA SER A 173 -36.86 -29.95 18.55
C SER A 173 -38.09 -29.35 19.25
N ALA A 174 -38.56 -28.19 18.79
CA ALA A 174 -39.74 -27.49 19.26
C ALA A 174 -40.73 -27.32 18.11
N ASN A 175 -41.44 -26.20 18.07
CA ASN A 175 -42.46 -25.95 17.06
C ASN A 175 -41.85 -25.53 15.71
N THR A 176 -42.47 -26.00 14.64
CA THR A 176 -42.30 -25.45 13.29
C THR A 176 -43.60 -24.74 12.91
N VAL A 177 -43.53 -23.46 12.56
CA VAL A 177 -44.70 -22.66 12.16
C VAL A 177 -44.58 -22.30 10.69
N ILE A 178 -45.51 -22.77 9.88
CA ILE A 178 -45.62 -22.45 8.46
C ILE A 178 -46.97 -21.77 8.24
N LYS A 179 -46.94 -20.54 7.74
CA LYS A 179 -48.15 -19.75 7.44
C LYS A 179 -48.11 -19.31 5.99
N GLY A 180 -49.23 -19.46 5.31
CA GLY A 180 -49.47 -18.98 3.96
C GLY A 180 -50.96 -19.07 3.65
N SER A 181 -51.43 -18.32 2.66
CA SER A 181 -52.81 -18.43 2.18
C SER A 181 -53.10 -19.82 1.60
N LYS A 182 -52.07 -20.54 1.15
CA LYS A 182 -52.11 -21.94 0.71
C LYS A 182 -50.77 -22.62 1.00
N ILE A 183 -50.83 -23.84 1.54
CA ILE A 183 -49.66 -24.72 1.71
C ILE A 183 -49.92 -25.97 0.87
N GLY A 184 -49.15 -26.18 -0.20
CA GLY A 184 -49.23 -27.38 -1.03
C GLY A 184 -48.25 -28.45 -0.55
N GLN A 185 -48.72 -29.69 -0.41
CA GLN A 185 -47.93 -30.86 -0.03
C GLN A 185 -48.41 -32.02 -0.91
N ASN A 186 -47.49 -32.69 -1.62
CA ASN A 186 -47.77 -33.86 -2.45
C ASN A 186 -46.77 -34.96 -2.12
#